data_AF-A0A6A6ZEF6-F1
#
_entry.id   AF-A0A6A6ZEF6-F1
#
_cell.length_a   1.000
_cell.length_b   1.000
_cell.length_c   1.000
_cell.angle_alpha   90.00
_cell.angle_beta   90.00
_cell.angle_gamma   90.00
#
_symmetry.space_group_name_H-M   'P 1'
#
loop_
_entity.id
_entity.type
_entity.pdbx_description
1 polymer ?
#
loop_
_entity_poly.entity_id
_entity_poly.type
_entity_poly.pdbx_seq_one_letter_code
_entity_poly.pdbx_strand_id
1 'polypeptide(L)'
;MASQEAQVNGCHYDIMASCWHPTACFHKDIMEEFLTEVNFDWYLDANYTELVPLEMARTGNHDTLYQCHDYHILHCLYQFRRLHMAVIEHRQIDEDVFSYSHTLHCTKMVMQWPREIMYGKNTTTMSRSGVFHCIKPFL
;
A
#
# COMPACT_ATOMS: atom_id res chain seq x y z
N MET A 1 6.33 0.09 22.10
CA MET A 1 6.43 -1.31 22.60
C MET A 1 6.19 -2.36 21.51
N ALA A 2 5.34 -2.11 20.51
CA ALA A 2 5.05 -3.07 19.43
C ALA A 2 6.25 -3.44 18.53
N SER A 3 7.22 -2.53 18.33
CA SER A 3 8.36 -2.76 17.43
C SER A 3 9.31 -3.85 17.92
N GLN A 4 9.60 -3.91 19.23
CA GLN A 4 10.56 -4.88 19.77
C GLN A 4 10.00 -6.31 19.79
N GLU A 5 8.73 -6.47 20.13
CA GLU A 5 8.03 -7.77 20.06
C GLU A 5 7.93 -8.26 18.61
N ALA A 6 7.56 -7.38 17.67
CA ALA A 6 7.49 -7.72 16.26
C ALA A 6 8.85 -8.18 15.70
N GLN A 7 9.93 -7.50 16.06
CA GLN A 7 11.30 -7.90 15.67
C GLN A 7 11.70 -9.26 16.24
N VAL A 8 11.41 -9.53 17.52
CA VAL A 8 11.68 -10.83 18.15
C VAL A 8 10.90 -11.96 17.46
N ASN A 9 9.69 -11.68 16.99
CA ASN A 9 8.84 -12.64 16.27
C ASN A 9 9.18 -12.76 14.77
N GLY A 10 10.22 -12.07 14.28
CA GLY A 10 10.62 -12.14 12.87
C GLY A 10 9.62 -11.48 11.91
N CYS A 11 8.86 -10.49 12.40
CA CYS A 11 8.02 -9.64 11.56
C CYS A 11 8.86 -8.58 10.83
N HIS A 12 8.30 -8.06 9.74
CA HIS A 12 8.91 -7.04 8.90
C HIS A 12 8.05 -5.78 8.91
N TYR A 13 8.67 -4.62 9.02
CA TYR A 13 7.95 -3.36 8.96
C TYR A 13 7.68 -2.98 7.50
N ASP A 14 6.40 -2.79 7.18
CA ASP A 14 5.94 -2.26 5.91
C ASP A 14 5.67 -0.77 6.08
N ILE A 15 6.58 0.06 5.56
CA ILE A 15 6.48 1.52 5.67
C ILE A 15 5.28 2.08 4.90
N MET A 16 4.82 1.36 3.86
CA MET A 16 3.68 1.77 3.06
C MET A 16 2.36 1.41 3.75
N ALA A 17 2.32 0.33 4.52
CA ALA A 17 1.18 -0.02 5.38
C ALA A 17 1.26 0.59 6.79
N SER A 18 2.39 1.20 7.15
CA SER A 18 2.71 1.67 8.51
C SER A 18 2.53 0.60 9.59
N CYS A 19 2.79 -0.68 9.28
CA CYS A 19 2.49 -1.81 10.16
C CYS A 19 3.56 -2.91 10.11
N TRP A 20 3.61 -3.74 11.14
CA TRP A 20 4.49 -4.91 11.21
C TRP A 20 3.74 -6.16 10.72
N HIS A 21 4.29 -6.84 9.71
CA HIS A 21 3.71 -8.05 9.13
C HIS A 21 4.56 -9.28 9.43
N PRO A 22 3.94 -10.42 9.80
CA PRO A 22 4.59 -11.71 9.74
C PRO A 22 5.18 -11.98 8.35
N THR A 23 6.25 -12.77 8.30
CA THR A 23 6.92 -13.15 7.04
C THR A 23 5.95 -13.72 5.99
N ALA A 24 4.91 -14.42 6.43
CA ALA A 24 3.95 -15.06 5.52
C ALA A 24 3.04 -14.09 4.76
N CYS A 25 2.82 -12.86 5.24
CA CYS A 25 1.97 -11.85 4.57
C CYS A 25 2.73 -10.58 4.13
N PHE A 26 4.01 -10.45 4.51
CA PHE A 26 4.85 -9.35 4.05
C PHE A 26 5.25 -9.52 2.58
N HIS A 27 5.03 -8.48 1.76
CA HIS A 27 5.36 -8.47 0.33
C HIS A 27 6.52 -7.52 0.06
N LYS A 28 7.74 -7.93 0.43
CA LYS A 28 8.94 -7.10 0.32
C LYS A 28 9.12 -6.52 -1.08
N ASP A 29 9.05 -7.36 -2.10
CA ASP A 29 9.35 -6.93 -3.48
C ASP A 29 8.36 -5.87 -3.97
N ILE A 30 7.08 -6.02 -3.61
CA ILE A 30 6.03 -5.04 -3.94
C ILE A 30 6.24 -3.73 -3.21
N MET A 31 6.62 -3.76 -1.94
CA MET A 31 6.95 -2.55 -1.18
C MET A 31 8.15 -1.83 -1.80
N GLU A 32 9.25 -2.54 -2.07
CA GLU A 32 10.46 -1.96 -2.64
C GLU A 32 10.20 -1.38 -4.04
N GLU A 33 9.50 -2.13 -4.91
CA GLU A 33 9.10 -1.64 -6.24
C GLU A 33 8.25 -0.38 -6.12
N PHE A 34 7.23 -0.40 -5.25
CA PHE A 34 6.35 0.76 -5.07
C PHE A 34 7.12 1.99 -4.61
N LEU A 35 8.08 1.84 -3.68
CA LEU A 35 8.94 2.93 -3.20
C LEU A 35 9.85 3.52 -4.30
N THR A 36 10.09 2.81 -5.42
CA THR A 36 10.81 3.39 -6.57
C THR A 36 9.92 4.22 -7.50
N GLU A 37 8.60 3.99 -7.47
CA GLU A 37 7.63 4.68 -8.35
C GLU A 37 7.11 5.99 -7.76
N VAL A 38 7.28 6.16 -6.46
CA VAL A 38 6.72 7.26 -5.67
C VAL A 38 7.84 7.99 -4.94
N ASN A 39 7.70 9.30 -4.81
CA ASN A 39 8.60 10.09 -3.97
C ASN A 39 7.85 10.48 -2.69
N PHE A 40 8.15 9.79 -1.59
CA PHE A 40 7.54 10.06 -0.29
C PHE A 40 8.50 10.69 0.67
N ASP A 41 7.96 11.66 1.41
CA ASP A 41 8.59 12.24 2.57
C ASP A 41 7.78 11.85 3.82
N TRP A 42 8.52 11.49 4.88
CA TRP A 42 7.97 11.23 6.20
C TRP A 42 8.51 12.27 7.18
N TYR A 43 7.68 12.73 8.11
CA TYR A 43 8.03 13.76 9.07
C TYR A 43 7.72 13.32 10.50
N LEU A 44 8.48 13.81 11.47
CA LEU A 44 8.21 13.55 12.91
C LEU A 44 7.13 14.47 13.49
N ASP A 45 6.78 15.55 12.79
CA ASP A 45 5.87 16.57 13.27
C ASP A 45 4.76 16.93 12.27
N ALA A 46 3.61 17.35 12.79
CA ALA A 46 2.43 17.70 12.00
C ALA A 46 2.58 18.99 11.18
N ASN A 47 3.61 19.80 11.44
CA ASN A 47 3.93 20.99 10.65
C ASN A 47 4.91 20.68 9.50
N TYR A 48 5.30 19.42 9.32
CA TYR A 48 6.17 18.96 8.22
C TYR A 48 7.54 19.65 8.20
N THR A 49 8.16 19.83 9.36
CA THR A 49 9.45 20.53 9.51
C THR A 49 10.63 19.59 9.76
N GLU A 50 10.39 18.44 10.35
CA GLU A 50 11.41 17.45 10.71
C GLU A 50 11.36 16.24 9.77
N LEU A 51 12.06 16.34 8.63
CA LEU A 51 12.15 15.27 7.64
C LEU A 51 12.90 14.04 8.19
N VAL A 52 12.35 12.87 7.93
CA VAL A 52 12.93 11.57 8.30
C VAL A 52 13.49 10.89 7.04
N PRO A 53 14.79 10.54 7.02
CA PRO A 53 15.34 9.73 5.94
C PRO A 53 14.61 8.39 5.80
N LEU A 54 14.39 7.91 4.58
CA LEU A 54 13.68 6.66 4.32
C LEU A 54 14.29 5.49 5.11
N GLU A 55 15.61 5.42 5.20
CA GLU A 55 16.35 4.38 5.94
C GLU A 55 15.97 4.34 7.42
N MET A 56 15.62 5.49 8.01
CA MET A 56 15.12 5.57 9.38
C MET A 56 13.63 5.30 9.46
N ALA A 57 12.83 5.90 8.56
CA ALA A 57 11.38 5.73 8.54
C ALA A 57 11.00 4.25 8.42
N ARG A 58 11.68 3.52 7.54
CA ARG A 58 11.40 2.10 7.28
C ARG A 58 11.81 1.13 8.38
N THR A 59 12.44 1.59 9.46
CA THR A 59 12.79 0.74 10.60
C THR A 59 11.59 0.41 11.48
N GLY A 60 10.52 1.21 11.41
CA GLY A 60 9.39 1.11 12.33
C GLY A 60 9.73 1.47 13.77
N ASN A 61 10.89 2.09 14.03
CA ASN A 61 11.32 2.55 15.36
C ASN A 61 10.91 4.02 15.59
N HIS A 62 9.62 4.29 15.45
CA HIS A 62 9.00 5.60 15.66
C HIS A 62 7.55 5.38 16.12
N ASP A 63 6.98 6.36 16.82
CA ASP A 63 5.60 6.27 17.31
C ASP A 63 4.60 6.75 16.25
N THR A 64 4.90 7.87 15.58
CA THR A 64 4.06 8.48 14.54
C THR A 64 4.95 9.08 13.47
N LEU A 65 4.58 8.87 12.20
CA LEU A 65 5.10 9.64 11.08
C LEU A 65 3.95 10.36 10.39
N TYR A 66 4.20 11.60 9.99
CA TYR A 66 3.31 12.42 9.20
C TYR A 66 3.72 12.35 7.73
N GLN A 67 2.76 12.17 6.83
CA GLN A 67 2.98 12.08 5.39
C GLN A 67 2.15 13.12 4.64
N CYS A 68 2.64 13.54 3.47
CA CYS A 68 1.96 14.51 2.61
C CYS A 68 0.65 13.96 2.01
N HIS A 69 -0.20 14.87 1.52
CA HIS A 69 -1.62 14.60 1.25
C HIS A 69 -1.89 13.42 0.31
N ASP A 70 -1.03 13.18 -0.68
CA ASP A 70 -1.21 12.11 -1.65
C ASP A 70 -0.87 10.71 -1.08
N TYR A 71 -0.22 10.65 0.08
CA TYR A 71 0.20 9.40 0.72
C TYR A 71 -0.97 8.45 0.96
N HIS A 72 -2.10 8.93 1.49
CA HIS A 72 -3.23 8.03 1.81
C HIS A 72 -3.71 7.28 0.57
N ILE A 73 -3.77 7.97 -0.57
CA ILE A 73 -4.29 7.36 -1.78
C ILE A 73 -3.24 6.42 -2.39
N LEU A 74 -1.97 6.79 -2.35
CA LEU A 74 -0.90 5.90 -2.80
C LEU A 74 -0.80 4.65 -1.89
N HIS A 75 -1.00 4.79 -0.58
CA HIS A 75 -1.22 3.66 0.33
C HIS A 75 -2.40 2.79 -0.13
N CYS A 76 -3.54 3.38 -0.48
CA CYS A 76 -4.69 2.62 -1.00
C CYS A 76 -4.34 1.83 -2.28
N LEU A 77 -3.62 2.44 -3.22
CA LEU A 77 -3.14 1.78 -4.44
C LEU A 77 -2.14 0.67 -4.14
N TYR A 78 -1.26 0.87 -3.15
CA TYR A 78 -0.34 -0.13 -2.66
C TYR A 78 -1.06 -1.35 -2.06
N GLN A 79 -2.10 -1.15 -1.23
CA GLN A 79 -2.91 -2.25 -0.67
C GLN A 79 -3.60 -3.06 -1.78
N PHE A 80 -4.06 -2.41 -2.86
CA PHE A 80 -4.61 -3.12 -4.03
C PHE A 80 -3.56 -3.99 -4.73
N ARG A 81 -2.31 -3.52 -4.87
CA ARG A 81 -1.21 -4.34 -5.41
C ARG A 81 -0.92 -5.55 -4.53
N ARG A 82 -0.84 -5.35 -3.21
CA ARG A 82 -0.66 -6.47 -2.25
C ARG A 82 -1.76 -7.52 -2.37
N LEU A 83 -3.03 -7.08 -2.45
CA LEU A 83 -4.16 -7.99 -2.64
C LEU A 83 -4.02 -8.78 -3.94
N HIS A 84 -3.74 -8.10 -5.06
CA HIS A 84 -3.60 -8.76 -6.36
C HIS A 84 -2.44 -9.77 -6.36
N MET A 85 -1.30 -9.39 -5.78
CA MET A 85 -0.12 -10.25 -5.74
C MET A 85 -0.34 -11.47 -4.85
N ALA A 86 -1.00 -11.31 -3.71
CA ALA A 86 -1.35 -12.45 -2.86
C ALA A 86 -2.27 -13.46 -3.57
N VAL A 87 -3.17 -12.98 -4.44
CA VAL A 87 -4.05 -13.83 -5.26
C VAL A 87 -3.24 -14.67 -6.25
N ILE A 88 -2.28 -14.06 -6.96
CA ILE A 88 -1.50 -14.79 -7.99
C ILE A 88 -0.37 -15.65 -7.40
N GLU A 89 0.16 -15.27 -6.25
CA GLU A 89 1.22 -16.00 -5.54
C GLU A 89 0.67 -17.05 -4.55
N HIS A 90 -0.65 -17.09 -4.36
CA HIS A 90 -1.30 -17.89 -3.31
C HIS A 90 -0.73 -17.61 -1.90
N ARG A 91 -0.39 -16.34 -1.63
CA ARG A 91 0.20 -15.90 -0.35
C ARG A 91 -0.88 -15.60 0.69
N GLN A 92 -0.53 -15.75 1.98
CA GLN A 92 -1.38 -15.27 3.07
C GLN A 92 -1.47 -13.74 3.06
N ILE A 93 -2.60 -13.21 3.51
CA ILE A 93 -2.86 -11.78 3.65
C ILE A 93 -3.21 -11.45 5.09
N ASP A 94 -2.91 -10.22 5.50
CA ASP A 94 -3.31 -9.70 6.81
C ASP A 94 -4.80 -9.28 6.85
N GLU A 95 -5.27 -8.92 8.03
CA GLU A 95 -6.65 -8.53 8.29
C GLU A 95 -7.07 -7.25 7.54
N ASP A 96 -6.15 -6.31 7.31
CA ASP A 96 -6.43 -5.08 6.59
C ASP A 96 -6.66 -5.35 5.10
N VAL A 97 -5.82 -6.19 4.48
CA VAL A 97 -5.97 -6.60 3.07
C VAL A 97 -7.18 -7.52 2.88
N PHE A 98 -7.46 -8.40 3.85
CA PHE A 98 -8.62 -9.29 3.81
C PHE A 98 -9.95 -8.55 3.97
N SER A 99 -9.95 -7.42 4.67
CA SER A 99 -11.15 -6.66 4.99
C SER A 99 -11.77 -5.98 3.76
N TYR A 100 -13.00 -6.37 3.42
CA TYR A 100 -13.75 -5.68 2.37
C TYR A 100 -14.13 -4.24 2.75
N SER A 101 -14.30 -3.93 4.04
CA SER A 101 -14.56 -2.55 4.46
C SER A 101 -13.35 -1.65 4.18
N HIS A 102 -12.13 -2.18 4.32
CA HIS A 102 -10.91 -1.46 3.95
C HIS A 102 -10.83 -1.26 2.43
N THR A 103 -11.19 -2.26 1.62
CA THR A 103 -11.34 -2.09 0.16
C THR A 103 -12.34 -0.97 -0.20
N LEU A 104 -13.49 -0.92 0.47
CA LEU A 104 -14.48 0.15 0.25
C LEU A 104 -13.98 1.53 0.67
N HIS A 105 -13.18 1.61 1.74
CA HIS A 105 -12.51 2.85 2.13
C HIS A 105 -11.52 3.29 1.05
N CYS A 106 -10.61 2.39 0.65
CA CYS A 106 -9.58 2.66 -0.36
C CYS A 106 -10.17 3.14 -1.69
N THR A 107 -11.21 2.47 -2.19
CA THR A 107 -11.89 2.88 -3.43
C THR A 107 -12.50 4.28 -3.33
N LYS A 108 -13.12 4.64 -2.20
CA LYS A 108 -13.69 5.98 -1.98
C LYS A 108 -12.61 7.06 -1.96
N MET A 109 -11.49 6.79 -1.31
CA MET A 109 -10.34 7.70 -1.30
C MET A 109 -9.86 7.94 -2.74
N VAL A 110 -9.57 6.87 -3.50
CA VAL A 110 -9.09 6.97 -4.90
C VAL A 110 -10.07 7.76 -5.78
N MET A 111 -11.38 7.56 -5.62
CA MET A 111 -12.41 8.30 -6.39
C MET A 111 -12.44 9.81 -6.12
N GLN A 112 -11.88 10.26 -5.00
CA GLN A 112 -11.80 11.68 -4.61
C GLN A 112 -10.51 12.35 -5.09
N TRP A 113 -9.51 11.59 -5.60
CA TRP A 113 -8.28 12.16 -6.15
C TRP A 113 -8.62 13.12 -7.32
N PRO A 114 -7.96 14.30 -7.42
CA PRO A 114 -8.22 15.28 -8.48
C PRO A 114 -8.31 14.69 -9.90
N ARG A 115 -9.51 14.74 -10.48
CA ARG A 115 -9.80 14.12 -11.80
C ARG A 115 -9.32 14.92 -13.00
N GLU A 116 -9.13 16.23 -12.84
CA GLU A 116 -8.91 17.13 -13.98
C GLU A 116 -7.46 17.17 -14.49
N ILE A 117 -6.49 16.71 -13.68
CA ILE A 117 -5.07 16.82 -14.02
C ILE A 117 -4.54 15.62 -14.82
N MET A 118 -5.09 14.41 -14.65
CA MET A 118 -4.40 13.18 -15.09
C MET A 118 -4.85 12.60 -16.44
N TYR A 119 -6.11 12.79 -16.87
CA TYR A 119 -6.66 12.02 -18.00
C TYR A 119 -7.18 12.83 -19.19
N GLY A 120 -7.25 14.16 -19.07
CA GLY A 120 -7.95 14.99 -20.07
C GLY A 120 -9.42 14.57 -20.25
N LYS A 121 -10.14 15.23 -21.16
CA LYS A 121 -11.54 14.89 -21.48
C LYS A 121 -11.69 13.80 -22.55
N ASN A 122 -10.59 13.21 -23.02
CA ASN A 122 -10.53 12.36 -24.22
C ASN A 122 -10.18 10.90 -23.91
N THR A 123 -10.66 10.35 -22.80
CA THR A 123 -10.52 8.91 -22.54
C THR A 123 -11.49 8.13 -23.43
N THR A 124 -11.01 7.07 -24.06
CA THR A 124 -11.83 6.15 -24.86
C THR A 124 -11.57 4.72 -24.38
N THR A 125 -12.59 3.87 -24.47
CA THR A 125 -12.46 2.44 -24.21
C THR A 125 -12.95 1.67 -25.43
N MET A 126 -12.26 0.59 -25.76
CA MET A 126 -12.65 -0.31 -26.84
C MET A 126 -13.02 -1.67 -26.26
N SER A 127 -14.20 -2.16 -26.61
CA SER A 127 -14.58 -3.54 -26.30
C SER A 127 -13.63 -4.49 -27.04
N ARG A 128 -12.96 -5.37 -26.30
CA ARG A 128 -12.18 -6.45 -26.90
C ARG A 128 -13.14 -7.49 -27.49
N SER A 129 -12.82 -8.04 -28.66
CA SER A 129 -13.63 -9.06 -29.34
C SER A 129 -13.49 -10.47 -28.77
N GLY A 130 -12.54 -10.69 -27.84
CA GLY A 130 -12.28 -11.99 -27.22
C GLY A 130 -13.17 -12.29 -26.02
N VAL A 131 -13.34 -13.58 -25.72
CA VAL A 131 -14.02 -14.07 -24.49
C VAL A 131 -12.97 -14.28 -23.40
N PHE A 132 -13.20 -13.72 -22.21
CA PHE A 132 -12.37 -14.00 -21.03
C PHE A 132 -12.76 -15.34 -20.40
N HIS A 133 -11.77 -16.07 -19.89
CA HIS A 133 -12.00 -17.31 -19.14
C HIS A 133 -12.01 -17.04 -17.64
N CYS A 134 -12.87 -17.76 -16.91
CA CYS A 134 -12.91 -17.69 -15.46
C CYS A 134 -11.64 -18.29 -14.84
N ILE A 135 -11.06 -17.59 -13.87
CA ILE A 135 -9.94 -18.08 -13.05
C ILE A 135 -10.48 -18.30 -11.64
N LYS A 136 -10.17 -19.46 -11.04
CA LYS A 136 -10.43 -19.75 -9.64
C LYS A 136 -9.09 -19.68 -8.89
N PRO A 137 -8.73 -18.54 -8.30
CA PRO A 137 -7.37 -18.35 -7.77
C PRO A 137 -7.07 -19.14 -6.48
N PHE A 138 -8.05 -19.75 -5.84
CA PHE A 138 -7.89 -20.42 -4.54
C PHE A 138 -8.49 -21.84 -4.51
N LEU A 139 -8.69 -22.47 -5.67
CA LEU A 139 -9.25 -23.83 -5.81
C LEU A 139 -8.38 -24.71 -6.70
#